data_AF-A0A2D2Q3F7-F1
#
_entry.id   AF-A0A2D2Q3F7-F1
#
_cell.length_a   1.000
_cell.length_b   1.000
_cell.length_c   1.000
_cell.angle_alpha   90.00
_cell.angle_beta   90.00
_cell.angle_gamma   90.00
#
_symmetry.space_group_name_H-M   'P 1'
#
loop_
_entity.id
_entity.type
_entity.pdbx_description
1 polymer ?
#
loop_
_entity_poly.entity_id
_entity_poly.type
_entity_poly.pdbx_seq_one_letter_code
_entity_poly.pdbx_strand_id
1 'polypeptide(L)'
;MSRKKVALSLDPELYAALQCWQAQQGYGSLSQAIRVILQQHFQPPQLTCPTVLQRLTTLEKQVVALQAQLQPPQPEIACLTLADLEALNRSQLVAIARDLGVYSYKLSNPALRQAILAAKREIYGH
;
A
#
# COMPACT_ATOMS: atom_id res chain seq x y z
N MET A 1 -16.06 -7.46 -13.65
CA MET A 1 -16.48 -6.23 -12.93
C MET A 1 -18.00 -6.20 -12.82
N SER A 2 -18.56 -6.42 -11.63
CA SER A 2 -20.02 -6.44 -11.43
C SER A 2 -20.59 -5.02 -11.50
N ARG A 3 -21.57 -4.78 -12.39
CA ARG A 3 -22.24 -3.47 -12.51
C ARG A 3 -23.23 -3.32 -11.36
N LYS A 4 -22.92 -2.47 -10.38
CA LYS A 4 -23.89 -2.06 -9.36
C LYS A 4 -24.93 -1.13 -9.99
N LYS A 5 -26.20 -1.50 -9.87
CA LYS A 5 -27.33 -0.63 -10.21
C LYS A 5 -27.60 0.28 -9.02
N VAL A 6 -27.78 1.57 -9.29
CA VAL A 6 -28.12 2.58 -8.30
C VAL A 6 -29.36 3.30 -8.80
N ALA A 7 -30.41 3.34 -7.99
CA ALA A 7 -31.59 4.17 -8.23
C ALA A 7 -31.37 5.53 -7.55
N LEU A 8 -31.64 6.61 -8.27
CA LEU A 8 -31.53 7.98 -7.80
C LEU A 8 -32.88 8.65 -8.01
N SER A 9 -33.41 9.27 -6.97
CA SER A 9 -34.56 10.16 -7.07
C SER A 9 -34.02 11.58 -7.22
N LEU A 10 -34.40 12.24 -8.29
CA LEU A 10 -34.02 13.61 -8.61
C LEU A 10 -35.28 14.46 -8.70
N ASP A 11 -35.20 15.71 -8.25
CA ASP A 11 -36.29 16.66 -8.44
C ASP A 11 -36.54 16.89 -9.94
N PRO A 12 -37.77 17.20 -10.36
CA PRO A 12 -38.12 17.37 -11.78
C PRO A 12 -37.26 18.43 -12.48
N GLU A 13 -36.95 19.52 -11.79
CA GLU A 13 -36.10 20.61 -12.31
C GLU A 13 -34.65 20.17 -12.50
N LEU A 14 -34.09 19.44 -11.53
CA LEU A 14 -32.74 18.88 -11.61
C LEU A 14 -32.64 17.83 -12.73
N TYR A 15 -33.70 17.03 -12.91
CA TYR A 15 -33.76 16.05 -13.99
C TYR A 15 -33.78 16.73 -15.36
N ALA A 16 -34.58 17.79 -15.54
CA ALA A 16 -34.61 18.58 -16.77
C ALA A 16 -33.26 19.25 -17.06
N ALA A 17 -32.62 19.83 -16.04
CA ALA A 17 -31.28 20.40 -16.16
C ALA A 17 -30.23 19.35 -16.58
N LEU A 18 -30.29 18.16 -15.99
CA LEU A 18 -29.40 17.05 -16.33
C LEU A 18 -29.60 16.57 -17.77
N GLN A 19 -30.84 16.52 -18.26
CA GLN A 19 -31.15 16.19 -19.66
C GLN A 19 -30.61 17.24 -20.64
N CYS A 20 -30.80 18.53 -20.34
CA CYS A 20 -30.23 19.62 -21.12
C CYS A 20 -28.70 19.53 -21.17
N TRP A 21 -28.06 19.33 -20.03
CA TRP A 21 -26.61 19.18 -19.94
C TRP A 21 -26.11 17.94 -20.70
N GLN A 22 -26.81 16.81 -20.60
CA GLN A 22 -26.50 15.60 -21.37
C GLN A 22 -26.52 15.89 -22.88
N ALA A 23 -27.55 16.59 -23.36
CA ALA A 23 -27.68 16.96 -24.77
C ALA A 23 -26.55 17.89 -25.24
N GLN A 24 -26.14 18.85 -24.40
CA GLN A 24 -25.02 19.75 -24.69
C GLN A 24 -23.67 19.02 -24.78
N GLN A 25 -23.46 18.01 -23.95
CA GLN A 25 -22.20 17.26 -23.88
C GLN A 25 -22.16 16.03 -24.82
N GLY A 26 -23.27 15.71 -25.49
CA GLY A 26 -23.36 14.60 -26.44
C GLY A 26 -23.28 13.20 -25.80
N TYR A 27 -23.63 13.05 -24.53
CA TYR A 27 -23.60 11.73 -23.88
C TYR A 27 -24.76 10.84 -24.34
N GLY A 28 -24.49 9.55 -24.59
CA GLY A 28 -25.47 8.59 -25.10
C GLY A 28 -26.50 8.11 -24.07
N SER A 29 -26.32 8.43 -22.78
CA SER A 29 -27.30 8.14 -21.74
C SER A 29 -27.14 9.05 -20.52
N LEU A 30 -28.22 9.25 -19.77
CA LEU A 30 -28.18 9.92 -18.46
C LEU A 30 -27.25 9.22 -17.48
N SER A 31 -27.16 7.88 -17.53
CA SER A 31 -26.23 7.13 -16.68
C SER A 31 -24.76 7.46 -16.98
N GLN A 32 -24.42 7.76 -18.24
CA GLN A 32 -23.08 8.20 -18.62
C GLN A 32 -22.81 9.62 -18.13
N ALA A 33 -23.76 10.52 -18.31
CA ALA A 33 -23.70 11.89 -17.81
C ALA A 33 -23.47 11.92 -16.28
N ILE A 34 -24.26 11.17 -15.51
CA ILE A 34 -24.15 11.08 -14.05
C ILE A 34 -22.79 10.49 -13.64
N ARG A 35 -22.29 9.48 -14.35
CA ARG A 35 -20.97 8.90 -14.07
C ARG A 35 -19.85 9.93 -14.23
N VAL A 36 -19.91 10.77 -15.27
CA VAL A 36 -18.89 11.81 -15.49
C VAL A 36 -18.91 12.84 -14.37
N ILE A 37 -20.11 13.30 -13.98
CA ILE A 37 -20.27 14.25 -12.87
C ILE A 37 -19.70 13.67 -11.58
N LEU A 38 -20.05 12.43 -11.25
CA LEU A 38 -19.52 11.74 -10.07
C LEU A 38 -18.01 11.57 -10.16
N GLN A 39 -17.48 11.17 -11.32
CA GLN A 39 -16.05 11.05 -11.51
C GLN A 39 -15.33 12.37 -11.26
N GLN A 40 -15.81 13.48 -11.82
CA GLN A 40 -15.25 14.81 -11.60
C GLN A 40 -15.31 15.24 -10.14
N HIS A 41 -16.44 15.03 -9.46
CA HIS A 41 -16.61 15.37 -8.05
C HIS A 41 -15.74 14.54 -7.10
N PHE A 42 -15.51 13.27 -7.44
CA PHE A 42 -14.69 12.37 -6.64
C PHE A 42 -13.24 12.27 -7.12
N GLN A 43 -12.81 13.08 -8.10
CA GLN A 43 -11.38 13.15 -8.41
C GLN A 43 -10.67 13.80 -7.22
N PRO A 44 -9.65 13.13 -6.64
CA PRO A 44 -8.83 13.79 -5.64
C PRO A 44 -8.20 15.04 -6.27
N PRO A 45 -8.13 16.17 -5.55
CA PRO A 45 -7.52 17.38 -6.08
C PRO A 45 -6.09 17.05 -6.51
N GLN A 46 -5.82 17.21 -7.81
CA GLN A 46 -4.47 17.05 -8.31
C GLN A 46 -3.62 18.18 -7.72
N LEU A 47 -2.55 17.81 -7.00
CA LEU A 47 -1.53 18.75 -6.56
C LEU A 47 -0.80 19.28 -7.80
N THR A 48 -1.25 20.43 -8.31
CA THR A 48 -0.71 21.06 -9.53
C THR A 48 0.46 22.00 -9.26
N CYS A 49 0.79 22.29 -7.99
CA CYS A 49 1.88 23.21 -7.67
C CYS A 49 3.25 22.51 -7.84
N PRO A 50 4.07 22.90 -8.82
CA PRO A 50 5.34 22.23 -9.12
C PRO A 50 6.34 22.35 -7.97
N THR A 51 6.33 23.47 -7.23
CA THR A 51 7.19 23.69 -6.07
C THR A 51 6.87 22.73 -4.92
N VAL A 52 5.58 22.43 -4.69
CA VAL A 52 5.16 21.49 -3.64
C VAL A 52 5.57 20.07 -4.03
N LEU A 53 5.40 19.69 -5.29
CA LEU A 53 5.85 18.38 -5.80
C LEU A 53 7.37 18.21 -5.70
N GLN A 54 8.17 19.22 -6.07
CA GLN A 54 9.62 19.17 -5.91
C GLN A 54 10.04 19.03 -4.44
N ARG A 55 9.37 19.75 -3.53
CA ARG A 55 9.66 19.62 -2.09
C ARG A 55 9.32 18.24 -1.55
N LEU A 56 8.17 17.68 -1.95
CA LEU A 56 7.76 16.33 -1.55
C LEU A 56 8.75 15.27 -2.02
N THR A 57 9.12 15.29 -3.31
CA THR A 57 10.10 14.33 -3.84
C THR A 57 11.47 14.47 -3.17
N THR A 58 11.86 15.68 -2.77
CA THR A 58 13.09 15.92 -2.02
C THR A 58 13.00 15.36 -0.60
N LEU A 59 11.87 15.58 0.09
CA LEU A 59 11.60 15.04 1.42
C LEU A 59 11.57 13.51 1.42
N GLU A 60 10.93 12.89 0.42
CA GLU A 60 10.90 11.43 0.27
C GLU A 60 12.31 10.86 0.15
N LYS A 61 13.18 11.47 -0.68
CA LYS A 61 14.58 11.06 -0.78
C LYS A 61 15.33 11.21 0.54
N GLN A 62 15.09 12.29 1.27
CA GLN A 62 15.70 12.51 2.59
C GLN A 62 15.23 11.48 3.61
N VAL A 63 13.95 11.13 3.62
CA VAL A 63 13.40 10.09 4.50
C VAL A 63 14.04 8.74 4.19
N VAL A 64 14.16 8.36 2.91
CA VAL A 64 14.84 7.11 2.52
C VAL A 64 16.31 7.12 2.93
N ALA A 65 17.01 8.24 2.75
CA ALA A 65 18.40 8.38 3.15
C ALA A 65 18.59 8.30 4.67
N LEU A 66 17.72 8.97 5.43
CA LEU A 66 17.72 8.91 6.90
C LEU A 66 17.35 7.51 7.39
N GLN A 67 16.40 6.84 6.74
CA GLN A 67 16.05 5.47 7.03
C GLN A 67 17.23 4.54 6.80
N ALA A 68 17.97 4.71 5.69
CA ALA A 68 19.20 3.95 5.42
C ALA A 68 20.31 4.22 6.47
N GLN A 69 20.38 5.43 7.03
CA GLN A 69 21.35 5.77 8.08
C GLN A 69 20.94 5.26 9.47
N LEU A 70 19.65 5.20 9.76
CA LEU A 70 19.10 4.76 11.05
C LEU A 70 18.90 3.25 11.11
N GLN A 71 18.84 2.57 9.97
CA GLN A 71 18.76 1.12 9.89
C GLN A 71 20.18 0.58 10.14
N PRO A 72 20.44 -0.15 11.26
CA PRO A 72 21.70 -0.85 11.42
C PRO A 72 21.90 -1.77 10.20
N PRO A 73 23.15 -2.02 9.75
CA PRO A 73 23.39 -2.93 8.64
C PRO A 73 22.64 -4.22 8.94
N GLN A 74 21.52 -4.43 8.24
CA GLN A 74 20.77 -5.65 8.44
C GLN A 74 21.72 -6.74 7.98
N PRO A 75 22.07 -7.71 8.84
CA PRO A 75 22.75 -8.88 8.33
C PRO A 75 21.84 -9.41 7.23
N GLU A 76 22.36 -9.46 6.00
CA GLU A 76 21.65 -10.08 4.90
C GLU A 76 21.13 -11.42 5.45
N ILE A 77 19.82 -11.65 5.40
CA ILE A 77 19.21 -12.81 6.05
C ILE A 77 19.89 -14.11 5.56
N ALA A 78 20.46 -14.06 4.35
CA ALA A 78 21.36 -15.04 3.74
C ALA A 78 22.62 -15.40 4.56
N CYS A 79 23.18 -14.52 5.39
CA CYS A 79 24.42 -14.73 6.15
C CYS A 79 24.20 -15.00 7.65
N LEU A 80 22.97 -14.88 8.17
CA LEU A 80 22.68 -15.13 9.59
C LEU A 80 23.05 -16.54 10.04
N THR A 81 23.96 -16.67 11.02
CA THR A 81 24.32 -17.94 11.65
C THR A 81 23.52 -18.19 12.93
N LEU A 82 23.60 -19.41 13.47
CA LEU A 82 22.92 -19.77 14.72
C LEU A 82 23.43 -18.92 15.90
N ALA A 83 24.72 -18.56 15.90
CA ALA A 83 25.33 -17.67 16.90
C ALA A 83 24.78 -16.23 16.82
N ASP A 84 24.53 -15.73 15.61
CA ASP A 84 23.92 -14.40 15.42
C ASP A 84 22.48 -14.37 15.93
N LEU A 85 21.72 -15.44 15.71
CA LEU A 85 20.35 -15.57 16.23
C LEU A 85 20.28 -15.72 17.76
N GLU A 86 21.34 -16.24 18.38
CA GLU A 86 21.44 -16.34 19.85
C GLU A 86 21.65 -14.98 20.51
N ALA A 87 22.38 -14.06 19.86
CA ALA A 87 22.61 -12.70 20.33
C ALA A 87 21.39 -11.76 20.17
N LEU A 88 20.39 -12.16 19.39
CA LEU A 88 19.21 -11.34 19.10
C LEU A 88 18.10 -11.47 20.15
N ASN A 89 17.45 -10.34 20.42
CA ASN A 89 16.29 -10.25 21.29
C ASN A 89 15.04 -10.83 20.61
N ARG A 90 14.05 -11.25 21.40
CA ARG A 90 12.82 -11.87 20.89
C ARG A 90 12.08 -10.99 19.86
N SER A 91 12.05 -9.68 20.05
CA SER A 91 11.42 -8.74 19.10
C SER A 91 12.11 -8.76 17.72
N GLN A 92 13.44 -8.84 17.70
CA GLN A 92 14.24 -8.93 16.48
C GLN A 92 14.04 -10.28 15.79
N LEU A 93 14.00 -11.38 16.55
CA LEU A 93 13.71 -12.72 16.02
C LEU A 93 12.31 -12.80 15.39
N VAL A 94 11.30 -12.15 15.99
CA VAL A 94 9.94 -12.11 15.43
C VAL A 94 9.88 -11.27 14.14
N ALA A 95 10.65 -10.19 14.05
CA ALA A 95 10.76 -9.39 12.83
C ALA A 95 11.35 -10.22 11.69
N ILE A 96 12.49 -10.89 11.93
CA ILE A 96 13.14 -11.76 10.95
C ILE A 96 12.22 -12.93 10.54
N ALA A 97 11.53 -13.53 11.51
CA ALA A 97 10.57 -14.60 11.24
C ALA A 97 9.42 -14.12 10.36
N ARG A 98 8.90 -12.90 10.58
CA ARG A 98 7.87 -12.29 9.73
C ARG A 98 8.39 -12.04 8.31
N ASP A 99 9.60 -11.55 8.17
CA ASP A 99 10.22 -11.29 6.86
C ASP A 99 10.44 -12.59 6.07
N LEU A 100 10.67 -13.71 6.77
CA LEU A 100 10.77 -15.05 6.21
C LEU A 100 9.43 -15.80 6.09
N GLY A 101 8.29 -15.18 6.46
CA GLY A 101 6.97 -15.83 6.43
C GLY A 101 6.70 -16.86 7.54
N VAL A 102 7.55 -16.92 8.57
CA VAL A 102 7.43 -17.80 9.74
C VAL A 102 6.60 -17.11 10.83
N TYR A 103 5.33 -17.48 10.96
CA TYR A 103 4.44 -16.93 12.00
C TYR A 103 4.51 -17.73 13.30
N SER A 104 5.09 -17.12 14.33
CA SER A 104 5.50 -17.81 15.55
C SER A 104 4.77 -17.36 16.82
N TYR A 105 3.45 -17.33 16.79
CA TYR A 105 2.66 -16.88 17.94
C TYR A 105 2.77 -17.79 19.20
N LYS A 106 3.36 -18.99 19.07
CA LYS A 106 3.56 -19.95 20.17
C LYS A 106 4.97 -20.55 20.28
N LEU A 107 5.94 -20.10 19.47
CA LEU A 107 7.28 -20.69 19.51
C LEU A 107 8.10 -20.09 20.67
N SER A 108 8.75 -20.99 21.43
CA SER A 108 9.79 -20.64 22.38
C SER A 108 10.99 -20.03 21.63
N ASN A 109 11.79 -19.21 22.30
CA ASN A 109 12.95 -18.56 21.68
C ASN A 109 13.89 -19.54 20.92
N PRO A 110 14.23 -20.73 21.46
CA PRO A 110 15.04 -21.69 20.71
C PRO A 110 14.32 -22.26 19.48
N ALA A 111 13.02 -22.58 19.58
CA ALA A 111 12.24 -23.10 18.46
C ALA A 111 12.04 -22.04 17.35
N LEU A 112 11.92 -20.77 17.73
CA LEU A 112 11.85 -19.65 16.79
C LEU A 112 13.15 -19.50 15.99
N ARG A 113 14.32 -19.62 16.63
CA ARG A 113 15.61 -19.57 15.96
C ARG A 113 15.80 -20.72 14.97
N GLN A 114 15.40 -21.93 15.35
CA GLN A 114 15.45 -23.10 14.46
C GLN A 114 14.50 -22.93 13.27
N ALA A 115 13.30 -22.40 13.47
CA ALA A 115 12.35 -22.15 12.39
C ALA A 115 12.87 -21.09 11.40
N ILE A 116 13.53 -20.05 11.89
CA ILE A 116 14.19 -19.03 11.06
C ILE A 116 15.30 -19.68 10.21
N LEU A 117 16.13 -20.55 10.78
CA LEU A 117 17.19 -21.25 10.04
C LEU A 117 16.64 -22.24 9.01
N ALA A 118 15.56 -22.95 9.33
CA ALA A 118 14.90 -23.86 8.39
C ALA A 118 14.31 -23.10 7.20
N ALA A 119 13.57 -22.01 7.47
CA ALA A 119 13.01 -21.16 6.42
C ALA A 119 14.10 -20.51 5.56
N LYS A 120 15.20 -20.08 6.19
CA LYS A 120 16.37 -19.58 5.48
C LYS A 120 16.95 -20.63 4.51
N ARG A 121 17.12 -21.88 4.97
CA ARG A 121 17.63 -22.98 4.12
C ARG A 121 16.70 -23.28 2.95
N GLU A 122 15.38 -23.25 3.17
CA GLU A 122 14.40 -23.47 2.10
C GLU A 122 14.43 -22.36 1.04
N ILE A 123 14.64 -21.10 1.44
CA ILE A 123 14.61 -19.96 0.53
C ILE A 123 15.96 -19.75 -0.18
N TYR A 124 17.08 -19.97 0.52
CA TYR A 124 18.43 -19.61 0.03
C TYR A 124 19.36 -20.80 -0.26
N GLY A 125 18.97 -22.04 0.05
CA GLY A 125 19.66 -23.25 -0.42
C GLY A 125 21.02 -23.58 0.23
N HIS A 126 21.38 -22.94 1.36
CA HIS A 126 22.60 -23.20 2.12
C HIS A 126 22.31 -23.50 3.60
#